data_AF-A0A4R4MM41-F1
#
_entry.id   AF-A0A4R4MM41-F1
#
_cell.length_a   1.000
_cell.length_b   1.000
_cell.length_c   1.000
_cell.angle_alpha   90.00
_cell.angle_beta   90.00
_cell.angle_gamma   90.00
#
_symmetry.space_group_name_H-M   'P 1'
#
loop_
_entity.id
_entity.type
_entity.pdbx_description
1 polymer ?
#
loop_
_entity_poly.entity_id
_entity_poly.type
_entity_poly.pdbx_seq_one_letter_code
_entity_poly.pdbx_strand_id
1 'polypeptide(L)'
;MARLDDRQGAFAALARAQQLFSKIKDRNTGTLAFDFTEQRLYLYMSGAHAHLPDRPRAQAVHDTASALCRPNSPGIDPALIQLDRATTLARSAREAEACELATQTLMALPPEQRTTIVFVRARDVRSAIPANRRGDKALHTFEEALALDTAITPGHRDA
;
A
#
# COMPACT_ATOMS: atom_id res chain seq x y z
N MET A 1 -5.97 9.84 10.46
CA MET A 1 -5.22 9.61 11.71
C MET A 1 -3.76 9.34 11.41
N ALA A 2 -3.34 8.16 10.91
CA ALA A 2 -1.91 7.86 10.68
C ALA A 2 -1.19 8.84 9.72
N ARG A 3 -1.80 9.17 8.57
CA ARG A 3 -1.28 10.19 7.63
C ARG A 3 -1.39 11.63 8.16
N LEU A 4 -2.14 11.85 9.24
CA LEU A 4 -2.31 13.15 9.91
C LEU A 4 -1.42 13.28 11.16
N ASP A 5 -0.47 12.35 11.35
CA ASP A 5 0.41 12.22 12.52
C ASP A 5 -0.32 12.04 13.89
N ASP A 6 -1.64 11.79 13.87
CA ASP A 6 -2.39 11.33 15.04
C ASP A 6 -2.16 9.83 15.26
N ARG A 7 -1.02 9.52 15.89
CA ARG A 7 -0.57 8.15 16.13
C ARG A 7 -1.44 7.43 17.15
N GLN A 8 -1.77 8.09 18.25
CA GLN A 8 -2.56 7.50 19.32
C GLN A 8 -3.98 7.18 18.85
N GLY A 9 -4.61 8.12 18.14
CA GLY A 9 -5.91 7.88 17.51
C GLY A 9 -5.84 6.76 16.48
N ALA A 10 -4.79 6.70 15.66
CA ALA A 10 -4.60 5.63 14.70
C ALA A 10 -4.51 4.24 15.37
N PHE A 11 -3.69 4.09 16.41
CA PHE A 11 -3.58 2.82 17.15
C PHE A 11 -4.92 2.44 17.81
N ALA A 12 -5.61 3.39 18.43
CA ALA A 12 -6.91 3.14 19.05
C ALA A 12 -7.97 2.72 18.01
N ALA A 13 -7.99 3.36 16.84
CA ALA A 13 -8.88 3.02 15.75
C ALA A 13 -8.59 1.63 15.17
N LEU A 14 -7.32 1.27 14.98
CA LEU A 14 -6.92 -0.06 14.52
C LEU A 14 -7.34 -1.15 15.51
N ALA A 15 -7.06 -0.95 16.81
CA ALA A 15 -7.46 -1.90 17.85
C ALA A 15 -9.00 -2.08 17.88
N ARG A 16 -9.75 -0.97 17.77
CA ARG A 16 -11.22 -1.01 17.70
C ARG A 16 -11.72 -1.74 16.45
N ALA A 17 -11.10 -1.49 15.29
CA ALA A 17 -11.46 -2.17 14.05
C ALA A 17 -11.27 -3.69 14.16
N GLN A 18 -10.14 -4.14 14.72
CA GLN A 18 -9.89 -5.57 14.96
C GLN A 18 -10.89 -6.18 15.95
N GLN A 19 -11.23 -5.47 17.05
CA GLN A 19 -12.22 -5.93 18.03
C GLN A 19 -13.65 -5.99 17.47
N LEU A 20 -14.02 -5.07 16.59
CA LEU A 20 -15.33 -5.12 15.93
C LEU A 20 -15.37 -6.25 14.91
N PHE A 21 -14.30 -6.40 14.13
CA PHE A 21 -14.19 -7.47 13.13
C PHE A 21 -14.27 -8.86 13.77
N SER A 22 -13.60 -9.08 14.91
CA SER A 22 -13.63 -10.38 15.60
C SER A 22 -15.03 -10.82 16.04
N LYS A 23 -15.98 -9.89 16.19
CA LYS A 23 -17.39 -10.18 16.52
C LYS A 23 -18.23 -10.57 15.31
N ILE A 24 -17.79 -10.24 14.10
CA ILE A 24 -18.55 -10.47 12.86
C ILE A 24 -17.89 -11.50 11.92
N LYS A 25 -16.61 -11.83 12.12
CA LYS A 25 -15.81 -12.66 11.21
C LYS A 25 -16.44 -14.03 10.93
N ASP A 26 -17.04 -14.68 11.92
CA ASP A 26 -17.60 -16.03 11.77
C ASP A 26 -18.91 -16.05 10.97
N ARG A 27 -19.49 -14.86 10.71
CA ARG A 27 -20.71 -14.68 9.91
C ARG A 27 -20.43 -14.27 8.47
N ASN A 28 -19.16 -13.99 8.15
CA ASN A 28 -18.75 -13.40 6.90
C ASN A 28 -17.88 -14.39 6.14
N THR A 29 -18.51 -15.15 5.25
CA THR A 29 -17.87 -16.21 4.45
C THR A 29 -17.13 -15.67 3.22
N GLY A 30 -17.18 -14.36 2.96
CA GLY A 30 -16.60 -13.74 1.78
C GLY A 30 -17.30 -14.16 0.48
N THR A 31 -18.55 -14.60 0.57
CA THR A 31 -19.38 -15.07 -0.54
C THR A 31 -20.43 -14.05 -0.96
N LEU A 32 -20.71 -13.05 -0.12
CA LEU A 32 -21.66 -11.99 -0.45
C LEU A 32 -20.93 -10.79 -1.06
N ALA A 33 -21.62 -10.09 -1.96
CA ALA A 33 -21.06 -8.93 -2.67
C ALA A 33 -20.62 -7.77 -1.75
N PHE A 34 -21.14 -7.71 -0.52
CA PHE A 34 -20.86 -6.65 0.46
C PHE A 34 -20.08 -7.13 1.69
N ASP A 35 -19.50 -8.32 1.61
CA ASP A 35 -18.73 -8.90 2.69
C ASP A 35 -17.44 -8.10 2.95
N PHE A 36 -17.30 -7.57 4.16
CA PHE A 36 -16.03 -7.03 4.64
C PHE A 36 -15.14 -8.16 5.14
N THR A 37 -14.21 -8.62 4.30
CA THR A 37 -13.38 -9.79 4.59
C THR A 37 -12.18 -9.48 5.49
N GLU A 38 -11.57 -10.51 6.07
CA GLU A 38 -10.32 -10.38 6.82
C GLU A 38 -9.19 -9.84 5.92
N GLN A 39 -9.12 -10.27 4.66
CA GLN A 39 -8.22 -9.70 3.66
C GLN A 39 -8.38 -8.17 3.57
N ARG A 40 -9.63 -7.68 3.50
CA ARG A 40 -9.91 -6.24 3.40
C ARG A 40 -9.51 -5.50 4.68
N LEU A 41 -9.72 -6.09 5.86
CA LEU A 41 -9.23 -5.56 7.13
C LEU A 41 -7.70 -5.37 7.08
N TYR A 42 -6.97 -6.43 6.76
CA TYR A 42 -5.50 -6.40 6.78
C TYR A 42 -4.89 -5.52 5.68
N LEU A 43 -5.55 -5.36 4.53
CA LEU A 43 -5.18 -4.36 3.54
C LEU A 43 -5.21 -2.94 4.16
N TYR A 44 -6.28 -2.58 4.86
CA TYR A 44 -6.36 -1.26 5.48
C TYR A 44 -5.39 -1.09 6.65
N MET A 45 -5.18 -2.16 7.43
CA MET A 45 -4.18 -2.14 8.49
C MET A 45 -2.76 -1.96 7.94
N SER A 46 -2.41 -2.64 6.85
CA SER A 46 -1.13 -2.47 6.12
C SER A 46 -0.91 -1.00 5.77
N GLY A 47 -1.89 -0.37 5.14
CA GLY A 47 -1.80 1.04 4.72
C GLY A 47 -1.79 2.04 5.88
N ALA A 48 -2.24 1.67 7.08
CA ALA A 48 -2.09 2.48 8.28
C ALA A 48 -0.70 2.30 8.90
N HIS A 49 -0.24 1.05 9.02
CA HIS A 49 1.06 0.72 9.60
C HIS A 49 2.24 1.22 8.78
N ALA A 50 2.10 1.36 7.46
CA ALA A 50 3.08 2.02 6.59
C ALA A 50 3.44 3.47 7.02
N HIS A 51 2.57 4.12 7.80
CA HIS A 51 2.76 5.49 8.29
C HIS A 51 3.01 5.57 9.80
N LEU A 52 2.90 4.47 10.54
CA LEU A 52 3.12 4.41 12.00
C LEU A 52 4.54 3.96 12.34
N PRO A 53 5.17 4.46 13.41
CA PRO A 53 6.59 4.24 13.69
C PRO A 53 6.99 2.79 14.05
N ASP A 54 6.04 1.93 14.40
CA ASP A 54 6.29 0.54 14.83
C ASP A 54 6.57 -0.38 13.63
N ARG A 55 7.86 -0.48 13.25
CA ARG A 55 8.32 -1.22 12.06
C ARG A 55 8.18 -2.74 12.18
N PRO A 56 8.52 -3.38 13.31
CA PRO A 56 8.30 -4.83 13.47
C PRO A 56 6.82 -5.18 13.33
N ARG A 57 5.92 -4.38 13.92
CA ARG A 57 4.48 -4.61 13.78
C ARG A 57 3.99 -4.35 12.36
N ALA A 58 4.50 -3.32 11.70
CA ALA A 58 4.16 -3.06 10.30
C ALA A 58 4.53 -4.25 9.42
N GLN A 59 5.73 -4.81 9.60
CA GLN A 59 6.17 -6.00 8.87
C GLN A 59 5.23 -7.19 9.07
N ALA A 60 4.89 -7.53 10.32
CA ALA A 60 3.96 -8.62 10.61
C ALA A 60 2.56 -8.41 9.99
N VAL A 61 2.08 -7.16 9.96
CA VAL A 61 0.80 -6.82 9.32
C VAL A 61 0.89 -6.95 7.80
N HIS A 62 1.97 -6.49 7.17
CA HIS A 62 2.17 -6.66 5.74
C HIS A 62 2.26 -8.14 5.35
N ASP A 63 2.97 -8.97 6.13
CA ASP A 63 3.07 -10.41 5.90
C ASP A 63 1.69 -11.08 6.02
N THR A 64 0.93 -10.73 7.05
CA THR A 64 -0.44 -11.25 7.21
C THR A 64 -1.35 -10.81 6.05
N ALA A 65 -1.29 -9.54 5.65
CA ALA A 65 -2.07 -9.02 4.53
C ALA A 65 -1.73 -9.75 3.22
N SER A 66 -0.44 -9.97 2.94
CA SER A 66 0.01 -10.70 1.77
C SER A 66 -0.45 -12.17 1.78
N ALA A 67 -0.39 -12.84 2.93
CA ALA A 67 -0.85 -14.23 3.08
C ALA A 67 -2.36 -14.38 2.84
N LEU A 68 -3.15 -13.36 3.17
CA LEU A 68 -4.60 -13.34 2.96
C LEU A 68 -5.00 -13.04 1.51
N CYS A 69 -4.12 -12.45 0.70
CA CYS A 69 -4.37 -12.27 -0.72
C CYS A 69 -4.32 -13.63 -1.43
N ARG A 70 -5.46 -14.05 -1.99
CA ARG A 70 -5.51 -15.28 -2.81
C ARG A 70 -4.60 -15.12 -4.04
N PRO A 71 -3.88 -16.17 -4.49
CA PRO A 71 -2.97 -16.10 -5.64
C PRO A 71 -3.61 -15.57 -6.93
N ASN A 72 -4.92 -15.77 -7.10
CA ASN A 72 -5.69 -15.30 -8.25
C ASN A 72 -6.76 -14.28 -7.86
N SER A 73 -6.59 -13.56 -6.74
CA SER A 73 -7.54 -12.51 -6.36
C SER A 73 -7.51 -11.44 -7.44
N PRO A 74 -8.59 -11.23 -8.21
CA PRO A 74 -8.59 -10.20 -9.24
C PRO A 74 -8.45 -8.84 -8.55
N GLY A 75 -7.50 -8.03 -9.02
CA GLY A 75 -7.38 -6.64 -8.62
C GLY A 75 -6.02 -6.24 -8.07
N ILE A 76 -6.01 -5.07 -7.45
CA ILE A 76 -4.79 -4.32 -7.11
C ILE A 76 -4.32 -4.51 -5.66
N ASP A 77 -5.09 -5.22 -4.83
CA ASP A 77 -4.81 -5.37 -3.40
C ASP A 77 -3.38 -5.87 -3.11
N PRO A 78 -2.83 -6.89 -3.80
CA PRO A 78 -1.45 -7.31 -3.58
C PRO A 78 -0.44 -6.19 -3.86
N ALA A 79 -0.64 -5.41 -4.92
CA ALA A 79 0.23 -4.30 -5.26
C ALA A 79 0.15 -3.17 -4.23
N LEU A 80 -1.05 -2.88 -3.70
CA LEU A 80 -1.21 -1.89 -2.61
C LEU A 80 -0.41 -2.31 -1.36
N ILE A 81 -0.46 -3.60 -0.99
CA ILE A 81 0.29 -4.13 0.16
C ILE A 81 1.81 -4.06 -0.07
N GLN A 82 2.29 -4.36 -1.28
CA GLN A 82 3.71 -4.23 -1.59
C GLN A 82 4.19 -2.78 -1.56
N LEU A 83 3.39 -1.82 -2.02
CA LEU A 83 3.72 -0.39 -1.92
C LEU A 83 3.68 0.14 -0.47
N ASP A 84 2.76 -0.37 0.35
CA ASP A 84 2.77 -0.09 1.79
C ASP A 84 4.05 -0.64 2.45
N ARG A 85 4.49 -1.85 2.09
CA ARG A 85 5.76 -2.44 2.55
C ARG A 85 6.97 -1.62 2.09
N ALA A 86 6.99 -1.19 0.83
CA ALA A 86 8.02 -0.30 0.31
C ALA A 86 8.08 1.03 1.08
N THR A 87 6.94 1.58 1.49
CA THR A 87 6.89 2.77 2.33
C THR A 87 7.55 2.51 3.70
N THR A 88 7.26 1.36 4.32
CA THR A 88 7.91 0.95 5.57
C THR A 88 9.43 0.79 5.42
N LEU A 89 9.91 0.23 4.29
CA LEU A 89 11.34 0.12 3.97
C LEU A 89 12.01 1.50 3.85
N ALA A 90 11.42 2.42 3.07
CA ALA A 90 11.94 3.77 2.91
C ALA A 90 12.05 4.50 4.26
N ARG A 91 11.02 4.39 5.10
CA ARG A 91 11.01 4.95 6.46
C ARG A 91 11.94 4.25 7.45
N SER A 92 12.55 3.14 7.06
CA SER A 92 13.52 2.36 7.85
C SER A 92 14.94 2.49 7.31
N ALA A 93 15.22 3.56 6.54
CA ALA A 93 16.52 3.81 5.91
C ALA A 93 17.00 2.69 4.95
N ARG A 94 16.04 1.99 4.32
CA ARG A 94 16.26 0.97 3.28
C ARG A 94 15.70 1.46 1.94
N GLU A 95 16.14 2.63 1.51
CA GLU A 95 15.52 3.35 0.39
C GLU A 95 15.74 2.67 -0.97
N ALA A 96 16.91 2.08 -1.21
CA ALA A 96 17.17 1.36 -2.46
C ALA A 96 16.21 0.17 -2.61
N GLU A 97 16.05 -0.64 -1.55
CA GLU A 97 15.13 -1.76 -1.52
C GLU A 97 13.66 -1.30 -1.67
N ALA A 98 13.31 -0.15 -1.08
CA ALA A 98 11.99 0.44 -1.25
C ALA A 98 11.71 0.83 -2.72
N CYS A 99 12.67 1.49 -3.38
CA CYS A 99 12.58 1.87 -4.77
C CYS A 99 12.48 0.65 -5.69
N GLU A 100 13.30 -0.38 -5.46
CA GLU A 100 13.29 -1.63 -6.23
C GLU A 100 11.93 -2.33 -6.09
N LEU A 101 11.45 -2.51 -4.86
CA LEU A 101 10.16 -3.14 -4.60
C LEU A 101 9.00 -2.37 -5.24
N ALA A 102 9.00 -1.04 -5.11
CA ALA A 102 7.95 -0.20 -5.68
C ALA A 102 7.96 -0.23 -7.21
N THR A 103 9.15 -0.19 -7.83
CA THR A 103 9.33 -0.31 -9.29
C THR A 103 8.79 -1.65 -9.79
N GLN A 104 9.25 -2.76 -9.18
CA GLN A 104 8.82 -4.11 -9.56
C GLN A 104 7.30 -4.26 -9.45
N THR A 105 6.72 -3.72 -8.36
CA THR A 105 5.27 -3.76 -8.13
C THR A 105 4.50 -3.02 -9.22
N LEU A 106 4.93 -1.81 -9.61
CA LEU A 106 4.27 -1.03 -10.66
C LEU A 106 4.40 -1.69 -12.04
N MET A 107 5.57 -2.26 -12.35
CA MET A 107 5.81 -2.90 -13.65
C MET A 107 5.08 -4.23 -13.80
N ALA A 108 4.88 -4.97 -12.71
CA ALA A 108 4.12 -6.23 -12.71
C ALA A 108 2.62 -6.03 -12.94
N LEU A 109 2.09 -4.83 -12.70
CA LEU A 109 0.67 -4.55 -12.94
C LEU A 109 0.36 -4.39 -14.43
N PRO A 110 -0.68 -5.08 -14.94
CA PRO A 110 -1.29 -4.77 -16.23
C PRO A 110 -1.68 -3.27 -16.29
N PRO A 111 -1.59 -2.62 -17.47
CA PRO A 111 -1.93 -1.21 -17.63
C PRO A 111 -3.29 -0.83 -17.04
N GLU A 112 -4.30 -1.69 -17.17
CA GLU A 112 -5.67 -1.47 -16.71
C GLU A 112 -5.79 -1.43 -15.19
N GLN A 113 -4.81 -2.02 -14.48
CA GLN A 113 -4.76 -2.08 -13.03
C GLN A 113 -3.90 -0.96 -12.41
N ARG A 114 -3.23 -0.14 -13.23
CA ARG A 114 -2.41 1.01 -12.81
C ARG A 114 -3.29 2.22 -12.48
N THR A 115 -4.21 2.01 -11.55
CA THR A 115 -5.21 2.99 -11.12
C THR A 115 -4.62 4.09 -10.26
N THR A 116 -5.34 5.21 -10.11
CA THR A 116 -4.91 6.35 -9.28
C THR A 116 -4.52 5.95 -7.85
N ILE A 117 -5.25 5.02 -7.22
CA ILE A 117 -4.95 4.60 -5.85
C ILE A 117 -3.62 3.84 -5.73
N VAL A 118 -3.22 3.10 -6.76
CA VAL A 118 -1.88 2.47 -6.83
C VAL A 118 -0.81 3.55 -6.85
N PHE A 119 -0.94 4.55 -7.71
CA PHE A 119 0.04 5.63 -7.79
C PHE A 119 0.05 6.55 -6.57
N VAL A 120 -1.08 6.73 -5.88
CA VAL A 120 -1.10 7.39 -4.57
C VAL A 120 -0.20 6.64 -3.57
N ARG A 121 -0.27 5.31 -3.52
CA ARG A 121 0.62 4.51 -2.65
C ARG A 121 2.07 4.54 -3.09
N ALA A 122 2.34 4.53 -4.39
CA ALA A 122 3.71 4.68 -4.88
C ALA A 122 4.29 6.06 -4.53
N ARG A 123 3.50 7.13 -4.62
CA ARG A 123 3.91 8.47 -4.18
C ARG A 123 4.19 8.55 -2.67
N ASP A 124 3.49 7.76 -1.85
CA ASP A 124 3.81 7.64 -0.41
C ASP A 124 5.24 7.08 -0.21
N VAL A 125 5.66 6.08 -1.00
CA VAL A 125 7.04 5.56 -0.99
C VAL A 125 8.03 6.68 -1.31
N ARG A 126 7.79 7.41 -2.40
CA ARG A 126 8.67 8.50 -2.83
C ARG A 126 8.80 9.61 -1.78
N SER A 127 7.70 9.94 -1.12
CA SER A 127 7.62 10.96 -0.07
C SER A 127 8.36 10.55 1.20
N ALA A 128 8.53 9.25 1.44
CA ALA A 128 9.32 8.73 2.54
C ALA A 128 10.84 8.75 2.30
N ILE A 129 11.29 8.97 1.05
CA ILE A 129 12.71 8.99 0.68
C ILE A 129 13.29 10.41 0.82
N PRO A 130 14.42 10.58 1.54
CA PRO A 130 15.08 11.87 1.70
C PRO A 130 15.49 12.53 0.38
N ALA A 131 15.35 13.86 0.30
CA ALA A 131 15.64 14.64 -0.90
C ALA A 131 17.14 14.71 -1.28
N ASN A 132 18.05 14.26 -0.41
CA ASN A 132 19.50 14.22 -0.68
C ASN A 132 19.93 12.96 -1.47
N ARG A 133 19.01 12.03 -1.76
CA ARG A 133 19.26 10.80 -2.53
C ARG A 133 19.11 10.96 -4.06
N ARG A 134 19.09 12.19 -4.59
CA ARG A 134 18.79 12.50 -6.01
C ARG A 134 19.69 11.81 -7.06
N GLY A 135 20.85 11.27 -6.67
CA GLY A 135 21.76 10.55 -7.57
C GLY A 135 21.65 9.02 -7.52
N ASP A 136 20.73 8.46 -6.74
CA ASP A 136 20.58 7.01 -6.60
C ASP A 136 19.88 6.42 -7.83
N LYS A 137 20.52 5.43 -8.47
CA LYS A 137 19.98 4.74 -9.65
C LYS A 137 18.63 4.09 -9.36
N ALA A 138 18.46 3.47 -8.19
CA ALA A 138 17.20 2.82 -7.82
C ALA A 138 16.07 3.85 -7.71
N LEU A 139 16.36 5.03 -7.13
CA LEU A 139 15.40 6.14 -7.07
C LEU A 139 15.04 6.66 -8.45
N HIS A 140 16.00 6.79 -9.36
CA HIS A 140 15.73 7.24 -10.72
C HIS A 140 14.80 6.28 -11.47
N THR A 141 15.08 4.97 -11.45
CA THR A 141 14.22 3.97 -12.07
C THR A 141 12.82 3.98 -11.46
N PHE A 142 12.71 4.20 -10.16
CA PHE A 142 11.41 4.32 -9.50
C PHE A 142 10.64 5.58 -9.94
N GLU A 143 11.32 6.72 -10.08
CA GLU A 143 10.73 7.96 -10.58
C GLU A 143 10.25 7.83 -12.03
N GLU A 144 10.98 7.10 -12.89
CA GLU A 144 10.54 6.75 -14.24
C GLU A 144 9.26 5.90 -14.23
N ALA A 145 9.21 4.88 -13.36
CA ALA A 145 8.02 4.04 -13.19
C ALA A 145 6.80 4.86 -12.69
N LEU A 146 7.02 5.84 -11.81
CA LEU A 146 5.98 6.77 -11.35
C LEU A 146 5.45 7.67 -12.46
N ALA A 147 6.29 8.07 -13.41
CA ALA A 147 5.89 8.94 -14.51
C ALA A 147 4.88 8.28 -15.47
N LEU A 148 4.73 6.95 -15.43
CA LEU A 148 3.71 6.23 -16.20
C LEU A 148 2.27 6.62 -15.83
N ASP A 149 2.02 7.13 -14.62
CA ASP A 149 0.69 7.64 -14.22
C ASP A 149 0.22 8.75 -15.17
N THR A 150 1.15 9.63 -15.53
CA THR A 150 0.91 10.77 -16.42
C THR A 150 0.68 10.36 -17.87
N ALA A 151 1.20 9.21 -18.30
CA ALA A 151 1.04 8.71 -19.67
C ALA A 151 -0.32 8.01 -19.90
N ILE A 152 -1.02 7.61 -18.82
CA ILE A 152 -2.32 6.93 -18.87
C ILE A 152 -3.50 7.93 -18.92
N THR A 153 -3.22 9.24 -18.94
CA THR A 153 -4.25 10.27 -19.20
C THR A 153 -4.23 10.77 -20.66
N PRO A 154 -4.83 10.06 -21.64
CA PRO A 154 -5.25 10.68 -22.89
C PRO A 154 -6.70 11.19 -22.76
N GLY A 155 -6.88 12.51 -22.86
CA GLY A 155 -8.07 13.18 -23.39
C GLY A 155 -9.44 12.89 -22.76
N HIS A 156 -9.80 13.66 -21.73
CA HIS A 156 -11.19 14.13 -21.60
C HIS A 156 -11.19 15.66 -21.43
N ARG A 157 -10.79 16.33 -22.51
CA ARG A 157 -11.21 17.70 -22.80
C ARG A 157 -11.72 17.71 -24.24
N ASP A 158 -12.88 18.34 -24.39
CA ASP A 158 -13.61 18.70 -25.61
C ASP A 158 -14.66 17.68 -26.09
N ALA A 159 -15.85 17.79 -25.50
CA ALA A 159 -17.15 17.95 -26.20
C ALA A 159 -18.22 18.45 -25.21
#